data_AF-A0A847U0W7-F1
#
_entry.id   AF-A0A847U0W7-F1
#
_cell.length_a   1.000
_cell.length_b   1.000
_cell.length_c   1.000
_cell.angle_alpha   90.00
_cell.angle_beta   90.00
_cell.angle_gamma   90.00
#
_symmetry.space_group_name_H-M   'P 1'
#
loop_
_entity.id
_entity.type
_entity.pdbx_description
1 polymer ?
#
loop_
_entity_poly.entity_id
_entity_poly.type
_entity_poly.pdbx_seq_one_letter_code
_entity_poly.pdbx_strand_id
1 'polypeptide(L)'
;MGLFRFLNQWREKKDGTLEGPALSTDDTTTKRISDDRHFAGDYDGATANDRLSAAITEADAGDVIFLEKATYNSLTLNKEVGLVFEDNSFGTAPKIASGETWTIASESGLQGVDISGSVVLSANQIDAENVTVRGSATLTVDGNGCLISHVHGGGSVEFNSGTTNGEIGIVSGTVSVTDNGTNNTL
;
A
#
# COMPACT_ATOMS: atom_id res chain seq x y z
N MET A 1 -37.26 7.41 -15.42
CA MET A 1 -38.14 6.89 -14.35
C MET A 1 -37.99 5.38 -14.31
N GLY A 2 -37.71 4.82 -13.14
CA GLY A 2 -37.52 3.38 -12.96
C GLY A 2 -36.85 2.96 -11.65
N LEU A 3 -36.86 3.83 -10.63
CA LEU A 3 -36.88 3.40 -9.22
C LEU A 3 -37.97 2.31 -9.10
N PHE A 4 -37.75 1.21 -8.37
CA PHE A 4 -38.65 0.04 -8.17
C PHE A 4 -38.29 -1.30 -8.84
N ARG A 5 -37.02 -1.73 -8.84
CA ARG A 5 -36.72 -3.19 -8.93
C ARG A 5 -35.70 -3.74 -7.93
N PHE A 6 -35.31 -2.99 -6.89
CA PHE A 6 -34.36 -3.46 -5.87
C PHE A 6 -34.99 -4.08 -4.61
N LEU A 7 -36.32 -4.16 -4.52
CA LEU A 7 -36.99 -4.49 -3.25
C LEU A 7 -37.50 -5.94 -3.12
N ASN A 8 -37.12 -6.87 -4.01
CA ASN A 8 -37.75 -8.21 -4.03
C ASN A 8 -36.80 -9.40 -3.83
N GLN A 9 -35.65 -9.24 -3.16
CA GLN A 9 -34.68 -10.33 -2.98
C GLN A 9 -34.51 -10.88 -1.56
N TRP A 10 -35.29 -10.42 -0.58
CA TRP A 10 -35.22 -10.95 0.79
C TRP A 10 -36.30 -12.01 1.01
N ARG A 11 -35.90 -13.24 1.39
CA ARG A 11 -36.84 -14.28 1.87
C ARG A 11 -36.63 -14.48 3.35
N GLU A 12 -37.72 -14.38 4.11
CA GLU A 12 -37.75 -14.61 5.54
C GLU A 12 -37.82 -16.12 5.82
N LYS A 13 -36.90 -16.64 6.64
CA LYS A 13 -36.93 -18.03 7.10
C LYS A 13 -38.07 -18.21 8.12
N LYS A 14 -38.53 -19.45 8.30
CA LYS A 14 -39.59 -19.79 9.27
C LYS A 14 -39.23 -19.51 10.73
N ASP A 15 -37.97 -19.19 11.02
CA ASP A 15 -37.46 -18.82 12.35
C ASP A 15 -37.33 -17.30 12.56
N GLY A 16 -37.75 -16.48 11.58
CA GLY A 16 -37.69 -15.02 11.66
C GLY A 16 -36.32 -14.42 11.29
N THR A 17 -35.36 -15.22 10.82
CA THR A 17 -34.11 -14.69 10.27
C THR A 17 -34.27 -14.31 8.79
N LEU A 18 -33.74 -13.14 8.42
CA LEU A 18 -33.70 -12.68 7.04
C LEU A 18 -32.50 -13.32 6.34
N GLU A 19 -32.74 -14.11 5.30
CA GLU A 19 -31.70 -14.54 4.38
C GLU A 19 -31.77 -13.62 3.16
N GLY A 20 -30.79 -12.71 3.07
CA GLY A 20 -30.56 -11.96 1.84
C GLY A 20 -30.03 -12.89 0.75
N PRO A 21 -30.01 -12.43 -0.52
CA PRO A 21 -29.20 -13.13 -1.50
C PRO A 21 -27.79 -13.24 -0.91
N ALA A 22 -27.22 -14.44 -0.88
CA ALA A 22 -25.79 -14.57 -0.69
C ALA A 22 -25.16 -13.66 -1.75
N LEU A 23 -24.51 -12.58 -1.32
CA LEU A 23 -23.64 -11.82 -2.19
C LEU A 23 -22.67 -12.84 -2.79
N SER A 24 -22.68 -12.96 -4.11
CA SER A 24 -21.74 -13.83 -4.80
C SER A 24 -20.35 -13.39 -4.36
N THR A 25 -19.63 -14.31 -3.73
CA THR A 25 -18.24 -14.14 -3.26
C THR A 25 -17.25 -14.11 -4.44
N ASP A 26 -17.73 -13.89 -5.67
CA ASP A 26 -16.93 -13.98 -6.89
C ASP A 26 -16.51 -12.62 -7.44
N ASP A 27 -16.91 -11.50 -6.81
CA ASP A 27 -16.46 -10.17 -7.23
C ASP A 27 -15.24 -9.73 -6.41
N THR A 28 -14.09 -10.35 -6.71
CA THR A 28 -12.77 -9.83 -6.33
C THR A 28 -12.34 -8.65 -7.20
N THR A 29 -13.23 -8.12 -8.05
CA THR A 29 -12.88 -7.12 -9.05
C THR A 29 -12.48 -5.83 -8.37
N THR A 30 -11.32 -5.31 -8.75
CA THR A 30 -10.92 -3.97 -8.33
C THR A 30 -11.92 -2.94 -8.85
N LYS A 31 -12.26 -1.96 -8.02
CA LYS A 31 -13.01 -0.80 -8.52
C LYS A 31 -12.08 0.04 -9.37
N ARG A 32 -12.17 -0.05 -10.70
CA ARG A 32 -11.54 0.94 -11.58
C ARG A 32 -12.21 2.30 -11.34
N ILE A 33 -11.42 3.27 -10.90
CA ILE A 33 -11.86 4.68 -10.76
C ILE A 33 -11.83 5.35 -12.14
N SER A 34 -10.78 5.05 -12.92
CA SER A 34 -10.57 5.46 -14.31
C SER A 34 -9.70 4.44 -15.03
N ASP A 35 -9.33 4.69 -16.29
CA ASP A 35 -8.54 3.75 -17.09
C ASP A 35 -7.17 3.44 -16.46
N ASP A 36 -6.58 4.42 -15.77
CA ASP A 36 -5.24 4.46 -15.15
C ASP A 36 -5.25 4.38 -13.61
N ARG A 37 -6.43 4.23 -12.99
CA ARG A 37 -6.60 4.28 -11.53
C ARG A 37 -7.46 3.15 -11.00
N HIS A 38 -6.92 2.41 -10.03
CA HIS A 38 -7.57 1.28 -9.39
C HIS A 38 -7.75 1.55 -7.90
N PHE A 39 -8.85 1.10 -7.30
CA PHE A 39 -9.09 1.19 -5.85
C PHE A 39 -9.14 -0.20 -5.22
N ALA A 40 -8.19 -0.47 -4.34
CA ALA A 40 -8.09 -1.70 -3.57
C ALA A 40 -8.82 -1.55 -2.22
N GLY A 41 -10.15 -1.34 -2.24
CA GLY A 41 -10.92 -1.11 -1.02
C GLY A 41 -12.18 -1.93 -0.82
N ASP A 42 -12.62 -1.98 0.44
CA ASP A 42 -13.73 -2.69 1.07
C ASP A 42 -14.78 -3.33 0.14
N TYR A 43 -14.45 -4.54 -0.35
CA TYR A 43 -15.39 -5.50 -0.92
C TYR A 43 -15.60 -6.62 0.10
N ASP A 44 -16.86 -6.97 0.38
CA ASP A 44 -17.25 -7.94 1.41
C ASP A 44 -16.73 -9.35 1.06
N GLY A 45 -16.18 -10.06 2.05
CA GLY A 45 -15.66 -11.44 1.91
C GLY A 45 -14.20 -11.63 1.48
N ALA A 46 -13.48 -10.56 1.10
CA ALA A 46 -12.04 -10.61 0.76
C ALA A 46 -11.18 -9.89 1.82
N THR A 47 -9.93 -10.32 1.99
CA THR A 47 -8.97 -9.56 2.82
C THR A 47 -8.39 -8.37 2.05
N ALA A 48 -7.80 -7.39 2.74
CA ALA A 48 -7.12 -6.27 2.11
C ALA A 48 -5.97 -6.73 1.19
N ASN A 49 -5.25 -7.78 1.57
CA ASN A 49 -4.21 -8.39 0.73
C ASN A 49 -4.78 -9.00 -0.55
N ASP A 50 -5.95 -9.66 -0.48
CA ASP A 50 -6.59 -10.24 -1.66
C ASP A 50 -7.01 -9.15 -2.64
N ARG A 51 -7.60 -8.05 -2.13
CA ARG A 51 -7.99 -6.89 -2.95
C ARG A 51 -6.80 -6.19 -3.58
N LEU A 52 -5.71 -5.98 -2.83
CA LEU A 52 -4.49 -5.41 -3.39
C LEU A 52 -3.85 -6.33 -4.44
N SER A 53 -3.88 -7.65 -4.23
CA SER A 53 -3.34 -8.61 -5.21
C SER A 53 -4.15 -8.61 -6.51
N ALA A 54 -5.49 -8.51 -6.41
CA ALA A 54 -6.36 -8.35 -7.57
C ALA A 54 -6.06 -7.03 -8.30
N ALA A 55 -5.93 -5.92 -7.57
CA ALA A 55 -5.57 -4.61 -8.12
C ALA A 55 -4.25 -4.64 -8.90
N ILE A 56 -3.20 -5.23 -8.31
CA ILE A 56 -1.91 -5.38 -8.95
C ILE A 56 -2.01 -6.26 -10.20
N THR A 57 -2.88 -7.28 -10.19
CA THR A 57 -3.09 -8.16 -11.35
C THR A 57 -3.74 -7.41 -12.51
N GLU A 58 -4.78 -6.62 -12.23
CA GLU A 58 -5.56 -5.87 -13.23
C GLU A 58 -4.85 -4.61 -13.73
N ALA A 59 -3.98 -4.00 -12.92
CA ALA A 59 -3.25 -2.80 -13.30
C ALA A 59 -2.23 -3.04 -14.43
N ASP A 60 -2.09 -2.06 -15.32
CA ASP A 60 -1.00 -2.00 -16.29
C ASP A 60 0.23 -1.31 -15.68
N ALA A 61 1.39 -1.44 -16.33
CA ALA A 61 2.59 -0.72 -15.90
C ALA A 61 2.37 0.80 -16.03
N GLY A 62 2.72 1.55 -14.99
CA GLY A 62 2.50 2.99 -14.84
C GLY A 62 1.19 3.37 -14.13
N ASP A 63 0.29 2.42 -13.86
CA ASP A 63 -0.98 2.70 -13.18
C ASP A 63 -0.80 3.07 -11.70
N VAL A 64 -1.84 3.69 -11.13
CA VAL A 64 -1.91 4.00 -9.70
C VAL A 64 -2.99 3.16 -9.02
N ILE A 65 -2.61 2.54 -7.90
CA ILE A 65 -3.49 1.80 -7.01
C ILE A 65 -3.67 2.60 -5.72
N PHE A 66 -4.91 2.98 -5.46
CA PHE A 66 -5.32 3.61 -4.22
C PHE A 66 -5.57 2.54 -3.16
N LEU A 67 -4.78 2.58 -2.10
CA LEU A 67 -4.88 1.69 -0.97
C LEU A 67 -6.09 2.09 -0.09
N GLU A 68 -6.72 1.11 0.53
CA GLU A 68 -7.67 1.37 1.60
C GLU A 68 -6.98 1.49 2.96
N LYS A 69 -7.69 2.08 3.92
CA LYS A 69 -7.32 2.05 5.34
C LYS A 69 -7.48 0.63 5.90
N ALA A 70 -6.43 -0.16 5.74
CA ALA A 70 -6.36 -1.52 6.25
C ALA A 70 -4.96 -1.85 6.76
N THR A 71 -4.83 -3.02 7.40
CA THR A 71 -3.53 -3.62 7.73
C THR A 71 -3.24 -4.72 6.72
N TYR A 72 -2.05 -4.68 6.14
CA TYR A 72 -1.59 -5.61 5.12
C TYR A 72 -0.48 -6.51 5.67
N ASN A 73 -0.51 -7.77 5.22
CA ASN A 73 0.58 -8.72 5.37
C ASN A 73 1.68 -8.48 4.32
N SER A 74 2.70 -9.33 4.34
CA SER A 74 3.83 -9.29 3.40
C SER A 74 3.37 -9.29 1.93
N LEU A 75 4.12 -8.57 1.09
CA LEU A 75 3.87 -8.39 -0.33
C LEU A 75 5.21 -8.30 -1.09
N THR A 76 5.26 -8.85 -2.30
CA THR A 76 6.31 -8.51 -3.27
C THR A 76 5.66 -7.84 -4.47
N LEU A 77 5.95 -6.56 -4.69
CA LEU A 77 5.48 -5.80 -5.83
C LEU A 77 6.50 -5.92 -6.97
N ASN A 78 6.19 -6.72 -7.99
CA ASN A 78 7.04 -6.94 -9.17
C ASN A 78 6.47 -6.26 -10.43
N LYS A 79 5.58 -5.28 -10.26
CA LYS A 79 4.92 -4.56 -11.36
C LYS A 79 5.06 -3.07 -11.10
N GLU A 80 5.50 -2.33 -12.11
CA GLU A 80 5.66 -0.88 -12.09
C GLU A 80 4.29 -0.20 -11.92
N VAL A 81 3.88 0.00 -10.67
CA VAL A 81 2.65 0.73 -10.31
C VAL A 81 2.92 1.62 -9.10
N GLY A 82 2.17 2.71 -8.98
CA GLY A 82 2.14 3.54 -7.78
C GLY A 82 1.16 3.00 -6.74
N LEU A 83 1.59 2.85 -5.50
CA LEU A 83 0.73 2.55 -4.35
C LEU A 83 0.53 3.82 -3.53
N VAL A 84 -0.70 4.34 -3.50
CA VAL A 84 -1.00 5.66 -2.94
C VAL A 84 -2.12 5.60 -1.91
N PHE A 85 -1.98 6.39 -0.86
CA PHE A 85 -3.07 6.75 0.04
C PHE A 85 -3.26 8.27 0.10
N GLU A 86 -4.47 8.74 -0.21
CA GLU A 86 -4.76 10.17 -0.30
C GLU A 86 -4.99 10.85 1.07
N ASP A 87 -5.33 10.10 2.12
CA ASP A 87 -5.57 10.66 3.45
C ASP A 87 -4.30 10.59 4.32
N ASN A 88 -3.58 11.70 4.42
CA ASN A 88 -2.37 11.79 5.23
C ASN A 88 -2.62 11.99 6.74
N SER A 89 -3.86 11.80 7.21
CA SER A 89 -4.19 11.94 8.63
C SER A 89 -3.49 10.85 9.46
N PHE A 90 -2.65 11.29 10.40
CA PHE A 90 -1.90 10.42 11.32
C PHE A 90 -2.79 9.35 11.97
N GLY A 91 -2.41 8.08 11.84
CA GLY A 91 -3.15 6.95 12.42
C GLY A 91 -4.33 6.42 11.59
N THR A 92 -4.49 6.91 10.35
CA THR A 92 -5.51 6.42 9.42
C THR A 92 -4.95 5.83 8.12
N ALA A 93 -3.63 5.85 7.96
CA ALA A 93 -2.93 5.31 6.81
C ALA A 93 -3.03 3.78 6.69
N PRO A 94 -2.91 3.22 5.47
CA PRO A 94 -2.59 1.83 5.20
C PRO A 94 -1.38 1.42 6.03
N LYS A 95 -1.50 0.30 6.73
CA LYS A 95 -0.47 -0.16 7.65
C LYS A 95 0.13 -1.47 7.16
N ILE A 96 1.46 -1.55 7.14
CA ILE A 96 2.16 -2.82 7.03
C ILE A 96 2.26 -3.40 8.44
N ALA A 97 1.74 -4.62 8.64
CA ALA A 97 1.72 -5.26 9.96
C ALA A 97 3.13 -5.46 10.55
N SER A 98 3.23 -5.46 11.88
CA SER A 98 4.49 -5.74 12.56
C SER A 98 4.93 -7.19 12.29
N GLY A 99 6.20 -7.38 11.94
CA GLY A 99 6.75 -8.68 11.53
C GLY A 99 6.59 -9.00 10.04
N GLU A 100 5.84 -8.18 9.30
CA GLU A 100 5.63 -8.35 7.86
C GLU A 100 6.59 -7.47 7.05
N THR A 101 6.86 -7.87 5.80
CA THR A 101 7.75 -7.13 4.90
C THR A 101 7.11 -6.91 3.55
N TRP A 102 7.14 -5.66 3.08
CA TRP A 102 6.87 -5.34 1.68
C TRP A 102 8.19 -5.20 0.92
N THR A 103 8.34 -5.92 -0.18
CA THR A 103 9.48 -5.79 -1.11
C THR A 103 8.98 -5.15 -2.39
N ILE A 104 9.46 -3.95 -2.69
CA ILE A 104 9.18 -3.22 -3.92
C ILE A 104 10.30 -3.53 -4.91
N ALA A 105 10.01 -4.36 -5.91
CA ALA A 105 10.97 -4.99 -6.83
C ALA A 105 10.80 -4.53 -8.29
N SER A 106 10.09 -3.43 -8.48
CA SER A 106 9.94 -2.69 -9.74
C SER A 106 10.06 -1.19 -9.47
N GLU A 107 10.38 -0.42 -10.51
CA GLU A 107 10.27 1.05 -10.47
C GLU A 107 8.83 1.41 -10.12
N SER A 108 8.60 2.06 -8.98
CA SER A 108 7.26 2.18 -8.38
C SER A 108 7.20 3.40 -7.47
N GLY A 109 5.99 3.90 -7.22
CA GLY A 109 5.73 4.90 -6.19
C GLY A 109 5.14 4.27 -4.93
N LEU A 110 5.53 4.75 -3.76
CA LEU A 110 4.95 4.40 -2.47
C LEU A 110 4.61 5.67 -1.69
N GLN A 111 3.33 5.94 -1.48
CA GLN A 111 2.88 7.19 -0.85
C GLN A 111 1.89 6.97 0.29
N GLY A 112 2.15 7.60 1.43
CA GLY A 112 1.15 7.70 2.52
C GLY A 112 0.98 6.42 3.34
N VAL A 113 2.05 5.63 3.53
CA VAL A 113 1.99 4.32 4.21
C VAL A 113 2.58 4.38 5.63
N ASP A 114 1.92 3.69 6.57
CA ASP A 114 2.40 3.44 7.95
C ASP A 114 3.15 2.10 8.01
N ILE A 115 4.46 2.18 8.16
CA ILE A 115 5.37 1.04 8.20
C ILE A 115 5.55 0.65 9.68
N SER A 116 4.79 -0.36 10.13
CA SER A 116 5.03 -1.02 11.43
C SER A 116 5.84 -2.33 11.30
N GLY A 117 5.91 -2.89 10.10
CA GLY A 117 6.79 -3.99 9.71
C GLY A 117 8.07 -3.48 9.07
N SER A 118 8.39 -3.95 7.87
CA SER A 118 9.51 -3.45 7.06
C SER A 118 9.09 -3.19 5.62
N VAL A 119 9.81 -2.28 4.96
CA VAL A 119 9.75 -2.07 3.50
C VAL A 119 11.16 -2.18 2.95
N VAL A 120 11.31 -2.87 1.82
CA VAL A 120 12.57 -2.98 1.07
C VAL A 120 12.34 -2.42 -0.33
N LEU A 121 13.04 -1.33 -0.65
CA LEU A 121 13.07 -0.73 -1.98
C LEU A 121 14.20 -1.40 -2.78
N SER A 122 13.87 -2.48 -3.48
CA SER A 122 14.84 -3.38 -4.11
C SER A 122 15.11 -3.11 -5.59
N ALA A 123 14.22 -2.39 -6.27
CA ALA A 123 14.47 -1.89 -7.62
C ALA A 123 15.04 -0.46 -7.61
N ASN A 124 15.62 -0.06 -8.74
CA ASN A 124 16.11 1.30 -8.93
C ASN A 124 14.93 2.28 -9.10
N GLN A 125 15.18 3.56 -8.86
CA GLN A 125 14.26 4.66 -9.15
C GLN A 125 12.89 4.53 -8.47
N ILE A 126 12.86 3.99 -7.24
CA ILE A 126 11.64 3.97 -6.43
C ILE A 126 11.48 5.29 -5.70
N ASP A 127 10.29 5.87 -5.77
CA ASP A 127 9.90 7.06 -5.02
C ASP A 127 9.06 6.66 -3.80
N ALA A 128 9.52 7.01 -2.61
CA ALA A 128 8.80 6.81 -1.35
C ALA A 128 8.53 8.15 -0.67
N GLU A 129 7.26 8.56 -0.58
CA GLU A 129 6.86 9.86 -0.06
C GLU A 129 5.85 9.74 1.09
N ASN A 130 6.00 10.61 2.09
CA ASN A 130 5.04 10.77 3.18
C ASN A 130 4.80 9.44 3.92
N VAL A 131 5.88 8.75 4.23
CA VAL A 131 5.86 7.46 4.93
C VAL A 131 6.11 7.63 6.42
N THR A 132 5.42 6.84 7.24
CA THR A 132 5.66 6.79 8.68
C THR A 132 6.39 5.52 9.04
N VAL A 133 7.63 5.60 9.53
CA VAL A 133 8.43 4.46 9.99
C VAL A 133 8.34 4.35 11.52
N ARG A 134 7.65 3.32 12.03
CA ARG A 134 7.43 3.13 13.48
C ARG A 134 8.70 2.66 14.20
N GLY A 135 8.74 2.78 15.54
CA GLY A 135 9.95 2.67 16.35
C GLY A 135 10.85 1.43 16.16
N SER A 136 10.30 0.29 15.74
CA SER A 136 11.07 -0.93 15.45
C SER A 136 11.05 -1.33 13.97
N ALA A 137 10.47 -0.48 13.12
CA ALA A 137 10.31 -0.72 11.70
C ALA A 137 11.50 -0.15 10.91
N THR A 138 11.73 -0.72 9.75
CA THR A 138 12.81 -0.32 8.85
C THR A 138 12.30 -0.09 7.43
N LEU A 139 12.77 0.99 6.81
CA LEU A 139 12.72 1.20 5.36
C LEU A 139 14.14 0.99 4.82
N THR A 140 14.36 -0.12 4.13
CA THR A 140 15.66 -0.48 3.55
C THR A 140 15.69 -0.13 2.07
N VAL A 141 16.82 0.37 1.59
CA VAL A 141 17.06 0.73 0.19
C VAL A 141 18.20 -0.14 -0.34
N ASP A 142 17.88 -0.98 -1.32
CA ASP A 142 18.84 -1.83 -2.05
C ASP A 142 19.02 -1.37 -3.50
N GLY A 143 18.06 -0.62 -4.04
CA GLY A 143 18.11 -0.04 -5.38
C GLY A 143 18.89 1.28 -5.46
N ASN A 144 19.33 1.63 -6.67
CA ASN A 144 19.97 2.91 -6.97
C ASN A 144 18.94 3.98 -7.35
N GLY A 145 19.25 5.24 -7.08
CA GLY A 145 18.41 6.36 -7.53
C GLY A 145 17.04 6.45 -6.84
N CYS A 146 16.84 5.77 -5.71
CA CYS A 146 15.59 5.85 -4.97
C CYS A 146 15.47 7.21 -4.26
N LEU A 147 14.31 7.86 -4.39
CA LEU A 147 14.04 9.14 -3.75
C LEU A 147 13.09 8.93 -2.59
N ILE A 148 13.50 9.35 -1.41
CA ILE A 148 12.72 9.21 -0.18
C ILE A 148 12.45 10.60 0.36
N SER A 149 11.20 10.93 0.64
CA SER A 149 10.86 12.24 1.20
C SER A 149 9.75 12.22 2.22
N HIS A 150 9.75 13.22 3.12
CA HIS A 150 8.73 13.39 4.14
C HIS A 150 8.58 12.15 5.02
N VAL A 151 9.71 11.71 5.61
CA VAL A 151 9.74 10.54 6.49
C VAL A 151 9.43 10.98 7.91
N HIS A 152 8.46 10.31 8.54
CA HIS A 152 8.02 10.56 9.90
C HIS A 152 8.23 9.35 10.80
N GLY A 153 8.29 9.56 12.12
CA GLY A 153 8.18 8.49 13.11
C GLY A 153 9.42 8.34 13.98
N GLY A 154 9.84 7.10 14.20
CA GLY A 154 10.95 6.78 15.10
C GLY A 154 11.68 5.47 14.82
N GLY A 155 11.42 4.84 13.67
CA GLY A 155 12.21 3.70 13.19
C GLY A 155 13.44 4.15 12.41
N SER A 156 13.88 3.33 11.46
CA SER A 156 15.09 3.60 10.68
C SER A 156 14.88 3.56 9.17
N VAL A 157 15.65 4.38 8.46
CA VAL A 157 15.90 4.26 7.02
C VAL A 157 17.35 3.83 6.82
N GLU A 158 17.58 2.77 6.05
CA GLU A 158 18.91 2.23 5.80
C GLU A 158 19.15 2.10 4.30
N PHE A 159 20.14 2.84 3.77
CA PHE A 159 20.68 2.58 2.45
C PHE A 159 21.77 1.51 2.57
N ASN A 160 21.57 0.37 1.93
CA ASN A 160 22.51 -0.74 2.00
C ASN A 160 23.76 -0.48 1.13
N SER A 161 24.81 -1.26 1.41
CA SER A 161 26.07 -1.15 0.68
C SER A 161 25.90 -1.36 -0.82
N GLY A 162 26.54 -0.52 -1.63
CA GLY A 162 26.50 -0.61 -3.09
C GLY A 162 25.37 0.19 -3.74
N THR A 163 24.47 0.80 -2.95
CA THR A 163 23.51 1.79 -3.46
C THR A 163 24.19 3.11 -3.79
N THR A 164 23.70 3.77 -4.84
CA THR A 164 24.22 5.06 -5.33
C THR A 164 23.10 5.95 -5.82
N ASN A 165 23.34 7.26 -5.80
CA ASN A 165 22.41 8.30 -6.30
C ASN A 165 21.03 8.31 -5.64
N GLY A 166 20.83 7.59 -4.54
CA GLY A 166 19.63 7.72 -3.73
C GLY A 166 19.63 9.04 -2.98
N GLU A 167 18.44 9.54 -2.67
CA GLU A 167 18.27 10.77 -1.88
C GLU A 167 17.25 10.55 -0.77
N ILE A 168 17.52 11.15 0.39
CA ILE A 168 16.51 11.26 1.45
C ILE A 168 16.37 12.72 1.89
N GLY A 169 15.16 13.25 1.73
CA GLY A 169 14.79 14.62 2.08
C GLY A 169 13.72 14.67 3.17
N ILE A 170 13.77 15.70 4.01
CA ILE A 170 12.74 16.01 5.04
C ILE A 170 12.44 14.78 5.93
N VAL A 171 13.24 14.65 6.99
CA VAL A 171 13.03 13.64 8.03
C VAL A 171 12.57 14.34 9.30
N SER A 172 11.58 13.77 9.99
CA SER A 172 11.04 14.33 11.22
C SER A 172 10.78 13.25 12.29
N GLY A 173 10.73 13.68 13.55
CA GLY A 173 10.65 12.76 14.68
C GLY A 173 12.03 12.26 15.09
N THR A 174 12.12 10.98 15.45
CA THR A 174 13.37 10.33 15.91
C THR A 174 13.86 9.29 14.91
N VAL A 175 13.49 9.41 13.64
CA VAL A 175 13.91 8.49 12.58
C VAL A 175 15.42 8.55 12.44
N SER A 176 16.08 7.39 12.50
CA SER A 176 17.51 7.28 12.18
C SER A 176 17.70 7.03 10.69
N VAL A 177 18.75 7.63 10.12
CA VAL A 177 19.17 7.38 8.74
C VAL A 177 20.58 6.83 8.76
N THR A 178 20.81 5.71 8.09
CA THR A 178 22.13 5.11 7.91
C THR A 178 22.40 4.96 6.42
N ASP A 179 23.51 5.52 5.96
CA ASP A 179 23.99 5.33 4.59
C ASP A 179 25.25 4.46 4.59
N ASN A 180 25.12 3.24 4.07
CA ASN A 180 26.24 2.34 3.84
C ASN A 180 26.69 2.35 2.35
N GLY A 181 26.10 3.20 1.51
CA GLY A 181 26.36 3.34 0.09
C GLY A 181 27.06 4.66 -0.28
N THR A 182 26.69 5.23 -1.42
CA THR A 182 27.13 6.55 -1.88
C THR A 182 25.90 7.36 -2.28
N ASN A 183 25.11 7.75 -1.28
CA ASN A 183 23.84 8.44 -1.45
C ASN A 183 23.91 9.86 -0.89
N ASN A 184 22.90 10.64 -1.23
CA ASN A 184 22.71 11.98 -0.69
C ASN A 184 21.77 11.90 0.52
N THR A 185 22.34 11.54 1.65
CA THR A 185 21.65 11.59 2.94
C THR A 185 22.04 12.86 3.68
N LEU A 186 21.04 13.67 4.05
CA LEU A 186 21.21 14.94 4.77
C LEU A 186 22.20 14.87 5.95
#